data_AF-A0A953NR54-F1
#
_entry.id   AF-A0A953NR54-F1
#
_cell.length_a   1.000
_cell.length_b   1.000
_cell.length_c   1.000
_cell.angle_alpha   90.00
_cell.angle_beta   90.00
_cell.angle_gamma   90.00
#
_symmetry.space_group_name_H-M   'P 1'
#
loop_
_entity.id
_entity.type
_entity.pdbx_description
1 polymer ?
#
loop_
_entity_poly.entity_id
_entity_poly.type
_entity_poly.pdbx_seq_one_letter_code
_entity_poly.pdbx_strand_id
1 'polypeptide(L)' 'AYAAADGKVIWDYNTAQKFDTVNKLPGNGGAIDGGGPAIVGGMLFVNSGYNAVFSMPGNVLLAFSPE' A
#
# COMPACT_ATOMS: atom_id res chain seq x y z
N ALA A 1 -0.26 -1.55 -10.32
CA ALA A 1 0.91 -2.11 -11.04
C ALA A 1 0.64 -2.08 -12.53
N TYR A 2 1.64 -1.71 -13.32
CA TYR A 2 1.53 -1.58 -14.78
C TYR A 2 2.57 -2.48 -15.46
N ALA A 3 2.22 -3.02 -16.63
CA ALA A 3 3.15 -3.75 -17.48
C ALA A 3 4.25 -2.80 -17.97
N ALA A 4 5.51 -3.21 -17.81
CA ALA A 4 6.65 -2.38 -18.22
C ALA A 4 6.72 -2.15 -19.74
N ALA A 5 6.17 -3.07 -20.53
CA ALA A 5 6.25 -3.02 -22.00
C ALA A 5 5.31 -1.97 -22.61
N ASP A 6 4.08 -1.85 -22.09
CA ASP A 6 3.03 -1.06 -22.72
C ASP A 6 2.18 -0.22 -21.75
N GLY A 7 2.50 -0.24 -20.45
CA GLY A 7 1.81 0.54 -19.44
C GLY A 7 0.38 0.08 -19.16
N LYS A 8 -0.04 -1.11 -19.60
CA LYS A 8 -1.36 -1.64 -19.23
C LYS A 8 -1.43 -1.97 -17.75
N VAL A 9 -2.59 -1.76 -17.14
CA VAL A 9 -2.84 -2.14 -15.73
C VAL A 9 -2.76 -3.66 -15.62
N ILE A 10 -1.91 -4.15 -14.72
CA ILE A 10 -1.84 -5.57 -14.32
C ILE A 10 -2.67 -5.80 -13.06
N TRP A 11 -2.61 -4.86 -12.12
CA TRP A 11 -3.24 -4.99 -10.80
C TRP A 11 -3.50 -3.61 -10.20
N ASP A 12 -4.59 -3.49 -9.46
CA ASP A 12 -4.97 -2.30 -8.70
C ASP A 12 -5.58 -2.75 -7.35
N TYR A 13 -5.32 -1.99 -6.30
CA TYR A 13 -5.82 -2.26 -4.97
C TYR A 13 -6.04 -0.95 -4.20
N ASN A 14 -7.28 -0.73 -3.77
CA ASN A 14 -7.62 0.41 -2.93
C ASN A 14 -7.09 0.19 -1.50
N THR A 15 -6.08 0.95 -1.09
CA THR A 15 -5.51 0.85 0.25
C THR A 15 -6.25 1.66 1.29
N ALA A 16 -7.15 2.58 0.92
CA ALA A 16 -7.85 3.47 1.84
C ALA A 16 -9.09 2.78 2.45
N GLN A 17 -8.86 1.73 3.24
CA GLN A 17 -9.89 0.93 3.89
C GLN A 17 -9.44 0.43 5.28
N LYS A 18 -10.33 -0.25 5.99
CA LYS A 18 -10.02 -0.90 7.27
C LYS A 18 -9.32 -2.24 7.03
N PHE A 19 -8.40 -2.60 7.92
CA PHE A 19 -7.65 -3.85 7.85
C PHE A 19 -7.66 -4.58 9.19
N ASP A 20 -7.88 -5.89 9.11
CA ASP A 20 -7.49 -6.82 10.16
C ASP A 20 -5.98 -7.05 10.04
N THR A 21 -5.23 -6.74 11.09
CA THR A 21 -3.77 -6.74 11.07
C THR A 21 -3.20 -7.97 11.76
N VAL A 22 -1.96 -8.34 11.39
CA VAL A 22 -1.26 -9.50 11.98
C VAL A 22 -0.97 -9.33 13.48
N ASN A 23 -0.82 -8.10 13.95
CA ASN A 23 -0.63 -7.79 15.38
C ASN A 23 -1.96 -7.57 16.12
N LYS A 24 -3.11 -7.75 15.44
CA LYS A 24 -4.47 -7.66 15.97
C LYS A 24 -4.89 -6.27 16.46
N LEU A 25 -4.14 -5.22 16.10
CA LEU A 25 -4.54 -3.84 16.36
C LEU A 25 -5.34 -3.28 15.18
N PRO A 26 -6.31 -2.38 15.41
CA PRO A 26 -7.07 -1.77 14.31
C PRO A 26 -6.15 -1.09 13.29
N GLY A 27 -6.25 -1.52 12.03
CA GLY A 27 -5.56 -0.92 10.89
C GLY A 27 -6.52 -0.07 10.06
N ASN A 28 -6.11 1.14 9.71
CA ASN A 28 -6.77 1.96 8.71
C ASN A 28 -5.73 2.41 7.71
N GLY A 29 -5.97 2.15 6.43
CA GLY A 29 -5.19 2.76 5.38
C GLY A 29 -5.66 4.17 5.05
N GLY A 30 -4.85 4.88 4.27
CA GLY A 30 -5.08 6.26 3.89
C GLY A 30 -4.39 6.61 2.58
N ALA A 31 -4.02 7.88 2.44
CA ALA A 31 -3.36 8.38 1.24
C ALA A 31 -1.96 7.77 1.07
N ILE A 32 -1.58 7.52 -0.18
CA ILE A 32 -0.23 7.11 -0.58
C ILE A 32 0.46 8.35 -1.15
N ASP A 33 1.06 9.14 -0.26
CA ASP A 33 1.68 10.44 -0.57
C ASP A 33 3.06 10.59 0.10
N GLY A 34 3.58 9.48 0.63
CA GLY A 34 4.93 9.36 1.18
C GLY A 34 5.91 8.74 0.18
N GLY A 35 6.87 7.97 0.70
CA GLY A 35 7.79 7.20 -0.15
C GLY A 35 7.08 6.14 -0.99
N GLY A 36 7.60 5.89 -2.20
CA GLY A 36 7.10 4.84 -3.09
C GLY A 36 7.28 3.42 -2.53
N PRO A 37 6.75 2.40 -3.23
CA PRO A 37 6.81 1.02 -2.77
C PRO A 37 8.26 0.48 -2.77
N ALA A 38 8.59 -0.37 -1.79
CA ALA A 38 9.83 -1.13 -1.76
C ALA A 38 9.57 -2.55 -2.26
N ILE A 39 10.41 -3.07 -3.16
CA ILE A 39 10.27 -4.40 -3.76
C ILE A 39 11.52 -5.22 -3.45
N VAL A 40 11.36 -6.33 -2.71
CA VAL A 40 12.48 -7.20 -2.32
C VAL A 40 11.96 -8.59 -1.96
N GLY A 41 12.73 -9.65 -2.29
CA GLY A 41 12.41 -11.01 -1.86
C GLY A 41 11.05 -11.54 -2.38
N GLY A 42 10.60 -11.09 -3.55
CA GLY A 42 9.30 -11.48 -4.11
C GLY A 42 8.10 -10.71 -3.53
N MET A 43 8.33 -9.76 -2.64
CA MET A 43 7.26 -9.00 -1.98
C MET A 43 7.29 -7.52 -2.37
N LEU A 44 6.12 -6.89 -2.36
CA LEU A 44 5.92 -5.44 -2.48
C LEU A 44 5.44 -4.89 -1.13
N PHE A 45 6.16 -3.89 -0.61
CA PHE A 45 5.82 -3.19 0.63
C PHE A 45 5.43 -1.75 0.36
N VAL A 46 4.32 -1.29 0.92
CA VAL A 46 3.85 0.10 0.75
C VAL A 46 3.18 0.62 2.01
N ASN A 47 3.51 1.86 2.40
CA ASN A 47 2.82 2.56 3.48
C ASN A 47 1.49 3.13 2.97
N SER A 48 0.40 2.89 3.70
CA SER A 48 -0.91 3.46 3.44
C SER A 48 -1.29 4.39 4.58
N GLY A 49 -1.20 5.69 4.32
CA GLY A 49 -1.33 6.75 5.31
C GLY A 49 -0.14 7.69 5.31
N TYR A 50 -0.38 8.95 4.96
CA TYR A 50 0.62 10.00 5.04
C TYR A 50 -0.07 11.33 5.36
N ASN A 51 -0.03 11.75 6.62
CA ASN A 51 -0.76 12.94 7.08
C ASN A 51 0.10 14.21 7.16
N ALA A 52 1.38 14.14 6.77
CA ALA A 52 2.31 15.25 6.89
C ALA A 52 1.95 16.45 5.98
N VAL A 53 1.16 16.21 4.92
CA VAL A 53 0.75 17.21 3.93
C VAL A 53 -0.79 17.35 3.86
N PHE A 54 -1.48 17.16 4.99
CA PHE A 54 -2.95 17.22 5.09
C PHE A 54 -3.71 16.16 4.26
N SER A 55 -3.00 15.14 3.78
CA SER A 55 -3.58 13.98 3.10
C SER A 55 -4.24 13.00 4.09
N MET A 56 -5.05 12.07 3.57
CA MET A 56 -5.80 11.11 4.39
C MET A 56 -4.85 10.28 5.29
N PRO A 57 -5.01 10.30 6.62
CA PRO A 57 -4.15 9.56 7.53
C PRO A 57 -4.38 8.06 7.41
N GLY A 58 -3.39 7.29 7.84
CA GLY A 58 -3.44 5.83 7.92
C GLY A 58 -2.24 5.31 8.71
N ASN A 59 -2.32 4.07 9.16
CA ASN A 59 -1.35 3.46 10.08
C ASN A 59 -0.94 2.04 9.68
N VAL A 60 -1.05 1.68 8.40
CA VAL A 60 -0.75 0.31 7.93
C VAL A 60 0.40 0.29 6.93
N LEU A 61 1.29 -0.68 7.12
CA LEU A 61 2.25 -1.14 6.13
C LEU A 61 1.63 -2.38 5.47
N LEU A 62 1.40 -2.31 4.16
CA LEU A 62 0.86 -3.42 3.38
C LEU A 62 2.01 -4.19 2.73
N ALA A 63 1.90 -5.51 2.73
CA ALA A 63 2.85 -6.43 2.11
C ALA A 63 2.08 -7.35 1.16
N PHE A 64 2.48 -7.37 -0.12
CA PHE A 64 1.82 -8.15 -1.17
C PHE A 64 2.82 -9.15 -1.76
N SER A 65 2.34 -10.37 -2.02
CA SER A 65 2.99 -11.42 -2.80
C SER A 65 2.10 -11.84 -3.97
N PRO A 66 2.67 -12.43 -5.03
CA PRO A 66 1.89 -13.07 -6.10
C PRO A 66 1.25 -14.40 -5.68
N GLU A 67 1.75 -15.05 -4.61
CA GLU A 67 1.12 -16.23 -3.97
C GLU A 67 0.23 -15.86 -2.77
#